data_AF-A0A5A7SA22-F1
#
_entry.id   AF-A0A5A7SA22-F1
#
_cell.length_a   1.000
_cell.length_b   1.000
_cell.length_c   1.000
_cell.angle_alpha   90.00
_cell.angle_beta   90.00
_cell.angle_gamma   90.00
#
_symmetry.space_group_name_H-M   'P 1'
#
loop_
_entity.id
_entity.type
_entity.pdbx_description
1 polymer ?
#
loop_
_entity_poly.entity_id
_entity_poly.type
_entity_poly.pdbx_seq_one_letter_code
_entity_poly.pdbx_strand_id
1 'polypeptide(L)' 'MALVHSPTRATDSLAAAVVAVGVVLFALLALYLVGFDQGVISRSGMYLHELMHDGRHLLGLPCH' A
#
# COMPACT_ATOMS: atom_id res chain seq x y z
N MET A 1 -4.09 -6.68 -44.04
CA MET A 1 -4.41 -6.68 -42.60
C MET A 1 -4.40 -5.24 -42.12
N ALA A 2 -5.55 -4.57 -42.10
CA ALA A 2 -5.65 -3.16 -41.69
C ALA A 2 -5.76 -3.07 -40.18
N LEU A 3 -4.82 -2.38 -39.53
CA LEU A 3 -4.92 -2.02 -38.11
C LEU A 3 -5.97 -0.91 -37.98
N VAL A 4 -7.22 -1.28 -37.68
CA VAL A 4 -8.24 -0.31 -37.28
C VAL A 4 -7.88 0.17 -35.88
N HIS A 5 -7.39 1.41 -35.78
CA HIS A 5 -7.22 2.09 -34.50
C HIS A 5 -8.59 2.56 -34.01
N SER A 6 -9.10 1.93 -32.95
CA SER A 6 -10.29 2.38 -32.26
C SER A 6 -9.87 3.24 -31.07
N PRO A 7 -10.13 4.57 -31.10
CA PRO A 7 -9.66 5.48 -30.05
C PRO A 7 -10.19 5.10 -28.66
N THR A 8 -11.39 4.50 -28.60
CA THR A 8 -12.00 4.02 -27.34
C THR A 8 -11.21 2.91 -26.65
N ARG A 9 -10.74 1.90 -27.38
CA ARG A 9 -9.87 0.86 -26.78
C ARG A 9 -8.56 1.43 -26.27
N ALA A 10 -8.01 2.42 -26.96
CA ALA A 10 -6.78 3.09 -26.55
C ALA A 10 -7.00 3.84 -25.22
N THR A 11 -8.10 4.59 -25.09
CA THR A 11 -8.46 5.25 -23.82
C THR A 11 -8.75 4.26 -22.70
N ASP A 12 -9.43 3.15 -22.99
CA ASP A 12 -9.71 2.10 -22.00
C ASP A 12 -8.42 1.44 -21.50
N SER A 13 -7.48 1.16 -22.41
CA SER A 13 -6.18 0.59 -22.07
C SER A 13 -5.31 1.55 -21.26
N LEU A 14 -5.36 2.84 -21.57
CA LEU A 14 -4.66 3.88 -20.80
C LEU A 14 -5.27 4.03 -19.41
N ALA A 15 -6.60 4.07 -19.30
CA ALA A 15 -7.29 4.12 -18.03
C ALA A 15 -6.95 2.91 -17.15
N ALA A 16 -6.95 1.70 -17.74
CA ALA A 16 -6.54 0.48 -17.06
C ALA A 16 -5.07 0.54 -16.61
N ALA A 17 -4.16 1.05 -17.45
CA ALA A 17 -2.75 1.22 -17.09
C ALA A 17 -2.56 2.21 -15.94
N VAL A 18 -3.27 3.35 -15.94
CA VAL A 18 -3.22 4.35 -14.88
C VAL A 18 -3.73 3.75 -13.56
N VAL A 19 -4.85 3.04 -13.58
CA VAL A 19 -5.38 2.36 -12.39
C VAL A 19 -4.38 1.32 -11.89
N ALA A 20 -3.82 0.49 -12.77
CA ALA A 20 -2.85 -0.54 -12.40
C ALA A 20 -1.61 0.06 -11.75
N VAL A 21 -1.04 1.11 -12.33
CA VAL A 21 0.11 1.84 -11.75
C VAL A 21 -0.28 2.45 -10.40
N GLY A 22 -1.44 3.07 -10.30
CA GLY A 22 -1.95 3.64 -9.05
C GLY A 22 -2.06 2.58 -7.94
N VAL A 23 -2.61 1.40 -8.26
CA VAL A 23 -2.72 0.27 -7.32
C VAL A 23 -1.35 -0.23 -6.90
N VAL A 24 -0.40 -0.39 -7.83
CA VAL A 24 0.96 -0.84 -7.50
C VAL A 24 1.67 0.16 -6.59
N LEU A 25 1.61 1.46 -6.91
CA LEU A 25 2.21 2.50 -6.07
C LEU A 25 1.57 2.54 -4.68
N PHE A 26 0.25 2.40 -4.61
CA PHE A 26 -0.46 2.34 -3.34
C PHE A 26 -0.06 1.10 -2.52
N ALA A 27 0.06 -0.07 -3.16
CA ALA A 27 0.52 -1.28 -2.49
C ALA A 27 1.96 -1.13 -1.96
N LEU A 28 2.86 -0.56 -2.75
CA LEU A 28 4.24 -0.27 -2.32
C LEU A 28 4.28 0.71 -1.15
N LEU A 29 3.44 1.76 -1.19
CA LEU A 29 3.30 2.70 -0.07
C LEU A 29 2.80 2.00 1.19
N ALA A 30 1.78 1.14 1.08
CA ALA A 30 1.26 0.38 2.20
C ALA A 30 2.32 -0.55 2.80
N LEU A 31 3.05 -1.28 1.96
CA LEU A 31 4.16 -2.14 2.39
C LEU A 31 5.29 -1.35 3.04
N TYR A 32 5.62 -0.17 2.52
CA TYR A 32 6.60 0.73 3.12
C TYR A 32 6.16 1.19 4.51
N LEU A 33 4.91 1.64 4.68
CA LEU A 33 4.38 2.09 5.96
C LEU A 33 4.35 0.96 7.00
N VAL A 34 3.91 -0.24 6.59
CA VAL A 34 3.96 -1.42 7.46
C VAL A 34 5.40 -1.75 7.82
N GLY A 35 6.31 -1.84 6.86
CA GLY A 35 7.73 -2.14 7.13
C GLY A 35 8.42 -1.05 7.99
N PHE A 36 7.99 0.20 7.86
CA PHE A 36 8.43 1.29 8.72
C PHE A 36 7.97 1.04 10.16
N ASP A 37 6.67 0.82 10.38
CA ASP A 37 6.10 0.56 11.70
C ASP A 37 6.73 -0.67 12.36
N GLN A 38 6.82 -1.81 11.66
CA GLN A 38 7.39 -3.05 12.20
C GLN A 38 8.91 -2.99 12.44
N GLY A 39 9.55 -1.84 12.22
CA GLY A 39 10.98 -1.65 12.48
C GLY A 39 11.93 -2.25 11.43
N VAL A 40 11.41 -2.72 10.30
CA VAL A 40 12.22 -3.29 9.19
C VAL A 40 13.00 -2.19 8.48
N ILE A 41 12.42 -1.00 8.33
CA ILE A 41 13.02 0.14 7.62
C ILE A 41 13.60 1.18 8.58
N SER A 42 12.96 1.42 9.73
CA SER A 42 13.37 2.45 10.68
C SER A 42 13.39 1.95 12.12
N ARG A 43 14.44 2.29 12.85
CA ARG A 43 14.54 2.02 14.29
C ARG A 43 13.50 2.80 15.10
N SER A 44 13.11 3.99 14.65
CA SER A 44 12.03 4.76 15.29
C SER A 44 10.65 4.10 15.15
N GLY A 45 10.47 3.30 14.10
CA GLY A 45 9.24 2.55 13.88
C GLY A 45 9.03 1.46 14.91
N MET A 46 10.08 0.69 15.23
CA MET A 46 10.03 -0.33 16.30
C MET A 46 9.55 0.27 17.64
N TYR A 47 10.05 1.45 18.02
CA TYR A 47 9.59 2.13 19.23
C TYR A 47 8.09 2.48 19.17
N LEU A 48 7.60 2.93 18.02
CA LEU A 48 6.18 3.25 17.83
C LEU A 48 5.32 1.98 17.81
N HIS A 49 5.84 0.89 17.25
CA HIS A 49 5.20 -0.42 17.23
C HIS A 49 5.01 -0.99 18.63
N GLU A 50 6.07 -1.00 19.44
CA GLU A 50 5.99 -1.43 20.84
C GLU A 50 5.05 -0.52 21.65
N LEU A 51 5.09 0.80 21.43
CA LEU A 51 4.15 1.73 22.07
C LEU A 51 2.68 1.44 21.72
N MET A 52 2.38 1.18 20.44
CA MET A 52 1.02 0.87 19.98
C MET A 52 0.57 -0.52 20.46
N HIS A 53 1.50 -1.48 20.46
CA HIS A 53 1.28 -2.80 21.01
C HIS A 53 0.91 -2.72 22.49
N ASP A 54 1.70 -2.01 23.29
CA ASP A 54 1.48 -1.79 24.72
C ASP A 54 0.23 -0.96 24.99
N GLY A 55 -0.06 0.04 24.17
CA GLY A 55 -1.30 0.82 24.25
C GLY A 55 -2.55 -0.04 24.11
N ARG A 56 -2.52 -1.05 23.23
CA ARG A 56 -3.62 -2.01 23.09
C ARG A 56 -3.82 -2.84 24.36
N HIS A 57 -2.72 -3.27 24.99
CA HIS A 57 -2.76 -3.96 26.28
C HIS A 57 -3.32 -3.06 27.39
N LEU A 58 -2.91 -1.80 27.44
CA LEU A 58 -3.37 -0.83 28.44
C LEU A 58 -4.88 -0.53 28.31
N LEU A 59 -5.40 -0.51 27.08
CA LEU A 59 -6.82 -0.31 26.80
C LEU A 59 -7.67 -1.58 26.95
N GLY A 60 -7.07 -2.71 27.35
CA GLY A 60 -7.77 -3.99 27.53
C GLY A 60 -8.29 -4.61 26.23
N LEU A 61 -7.79 -4.17 25.08
CA LEU A 61 -8.18 -4.68 23.77
C LEU A 61 -7.48 -6.04 23.53
N PRO A 62 -8.18 -7.05 23.00
CA PRO A 62 -7.60 -8.37 22.78
C PRO A 62 -6.46 -8.29 21.74
N CYS A 63 -5.39 -9.02 22.04
CA CYS A 63 -4.14 -9.05 21.27
C CYS A 63 -3.90 -10.37 20.51
N HIS A 64 -4.86 -11.31 20.57
CA HIS A 64 -4.87 -12.60 19.89
C HIS A 64 -6.14 -12.77 19.07
#